data_AF-A0A0T9LYX6-F1
#
_entry.id   AF-A0A0T9LYX6-F1
#
_cell.length_a   1.000
_cell.length_b   1.000
_cell.length_c   1.000
_cell.angle_alpha   90.00
_cell.angle_beta   90.00
_cell.angle_gamma   90.00
#
_symmetry.space_group_name_H-M   'P 1'
#
loop_
_entity.id
_entity.type
_entity.pdbx_description
1 polymer ?
#
loop_
_entity_poly.entity_id
_entity_poly.type
_entity_poly.pdbx_seq_one_letter_code
_entity_poly.pdbx_strand_id
1 'polypeptide(L)' 'MELIMNVNEFLFTQWRYYHFVCFFITFAVFIFFTTIIDIYNDGGLSLFNYSYIVGHLLILIFGLGCFYLSTKKP' A
#
# COMPACT_ATOMS: atom_id res chain seq x y z
N MET A 1 1.03 18.68 -32.24
CA MET A 1 1.96 18.90 -31.11
C MET A 1 1.23 18.79 -29.77
N GLU A 2 0.06 19.41 -29.60
CA GLU A 2 -0.78 19.29 -28.39
C GLU A 2 -1.16 17.85 -28.01
N LEU A 3 -1.54 17.01 -28.98
CA LEU A 3 -1.91 15.61 -28.71
C LEU A 3 -0.77 14.81 -28.06
N ILE A 4 0.47 15.01 -28.54
CA ILE A 4 1.66 14.32 -28.03
C ILE A 4 1.96 14.79 -26.60
N MET A 5 1.81 16.10 -26.36
CA MET A 5 2.02 16.69 -25.04
C MET A 5 1.01 16.16 -24.01
N ASN A 6 -0.28 16.09 -24.36
CA ASN A 6 -1.33 15.53 -23.50
C ASN A 6 -1.11 14.04 -23.19
N VAL A 7 -0.69 13.25 -24.18
CA VAL A 7 -0.39 11.82 -23.96
C VAL A 7 0.80 11.66 -23.01
N ASN A 8 1.83 12.47 -23.17
CA ASN A 8 3.02 12.40 -22.32
C ASN A 8 2.72 12.79 -20.86
N GLU A 9 1.90 13.83 -20.67
CA GLU A 9 1.45 14.27 -19.35
C GLU A 9 0.56 13.22 -18.65
N PHE A 10 -0.33 12.56 -19.42
CA PHE A 10 -1.12 11.43 -18.93
C PHE A 10 -0.24 10.26 -18.48
N LEU A 11 0.71 9.84 -19.32
CA LEU A 11 1.63 8.73 -19.00
C LEU A 11 2.50 9.04 -17.77
N PHE A 12 2.99 10.28 -17.66
CA PHE A 12 3.79 10.71 -16.52
C PHE A 12 2.98 10.71 -15.21
N THR A 13 1.73 11.15 -15.28
CA THR A 13 0.82 11.15 -14.13
C THR A 13 0.50 9.74 -13.66
N GLN A 14 0.20 8.83 -14.60
CA GLN A 14 -0.03 7.41 -14.30
C GLN A 14 1.22 6.78 -13.66
N TRP A 15 2.39 6.99 -14.26
CA TRP A 15 3.65 6.46 -13.74
C TRP A 15 3.93 6.92 -12.30
N ARG A 16 3.73 8.21 -12.00
CA ARG A 16 3.87 8.76 -10.64
C ARG A 16 2.89 8.11 -9.66
N TYR A 17 1.65 7.92 -10.08
CA TYR A 17 0.63 7.28 -9.25
C TYR A 17 1.00 5.83 -8.91
N TYR A 18 1.40 5.04 -9.92
CA TYR A 18 1.88 3.67 -9.72
C TYR A 18 3.07 3.61 -8.75
N HIS A 19 4.04 4.50 -8.92
CA HIS A 19 5.21 4.55 -8.05
C HIS A 19 4.82 4.87 -6.60
N PHE A 20 3.91 5.82 -6.39
CA PHE A 20 3.40 6.15 -5.06
C PHE A 20 2.67 4.97 -4.40
N VAL A 21 1.80 4.27 -5.14
CA VAL A 21 1.07 3.11 -4.62
C VAL A 21 2.01 1.95 -4.28
N CYS A 22 2.99 1.64 -5.14
CA CYS A 22 4.00 0.63 -4.86
C CYS A 22 4.84 0.95 -3.61
N PHE A 23 5.23 2.22 -3.46
CA PHE A 23 5.95 2.68 -2.27
C PHE A 23 5.09 2.53 -1.01
N PHE A 24 3.82 2.95 -1.07
CA PHE A 24 2.87 2.82 0.05
C PHE A 24 2.67 1.37 0.49
N ILE A 25 2.48 0.44 -0.48
CA ILE A 25 2.31 -0.98 -0.16
C ILE A 25 3.58 -1.54 0.47
N THR A 26 4.76 -1.24 -0.09
CA THR A 26 6.04 -1.69 0.48
C THR A 26 6.22 -1.21 1.91
N PHE A 27 5.88 0.05 2.17
CA PHE A 27 5.93 0.64 3.51
C PHE A 27 4.93 -0.02 4.48
N ALA A 28 3.68 -0.23 4.05
CA ALA A 28 2.67 -0.89 4.88
C ALA A 28 3.06 -2.34 5.22
N VAL A 29 3.61 -3.08 4.25
CA VAL A 29 4.15 -4.44 4.46
C VAL A 29 5.30 -4.41 5.46
N PHE A 30 6.22 -3.47 5.33
CA PHE A 30 7.35 -3.33 6.26
C PHE A 30 6.88 -3.11 7.70
N ILE A 31 5.97 -2.15 7.94
CA ILE A 31 5.43 -1.89 9.28
C ILE A 31 4.67 -3.11 9.82
N PHE A 32 3.93 -3.81 8.97
CA PHE A 32 3.23 -5.03 9.39
C PHE A 32 4.21 -6.10 9.89
N PHE A 33 5.34 -6.30 9.20
CA PHE A 33 6.38 -7.23 9.65
C PHE A 33 7.04 -6.80 10.95
N THR A 34 7.41 -5.52 11.10
CA THR A 34 7.98 -5.03 12.36
C THR A 34 7.00 -5.22 13.52
N THR A 35 5.72 -4.94 13.28
CA THR A 35 4.65 -5.15 14.25
C THR A 35 4.53 -6.61 14.69
N ILE A 36 4.59 -7.56 13.75
CA ILE A 36 4.56 -8.99 14.09
C ILE A 36 5.78 -9.39 14.93
N ILE A 37 6.96 -8.86 14.59
CA ILE A 37 8.20 -9.13 15.33
C ILE A 37 8.08 -8.59 16.76
N ASP A 38 7.59 -7.36 16.93
CA ASP A 38 7.40 -6.77 18.25
C ASP A 38 6.42 -7.60 19.10
N ILE A 39 5.31 -8.03 18.50
CA ILE A 39 4.31 -8.87 19.18
C ILE A 39 4.87 -10.25 19.54
N TYR A 40 5.71 -10.82 18.69
CA TYR A 40 6.42 -12.06 19.00
C TYR A 40 7.37 -11.86 20.20
N ASN A 41 8.11 -10.74 20.22
CA ASN A 41 9.03 -10.40 21.31
C ASN A 41 8.28 -10.12 22.63
N ASP A 42 7.08 -9.55 22.57
CA ASP A 42 6.22 -9.26 23.73
C ASP A 42 5.52 -10.50 24.32
N GLY A 43 5.77 -11.69 23.78
CA GLY A 43 5.18 -12.95 24.29
C GLY A 43 3.94 -13.41 23.52
N GLY A 44 3.68 -12.84 22.35
CA GLY A 44 2.66 -13.30 21.40
C GLY A 44 1.40 -12.44 21.37
N LEU A 45 0.39 -12.98 20.68
CA LEU A 45 -0.86 -12.28 20.43
C LEU A 45 -1.69 -12.18 21.71
N SER A 46 -2.05 -10.96 22.11
CA SER A 46 -2.98 -10.69 23.21
C SER A 46 -4.16 -9.82 22.72
N LEU A 47 -5.17 -9.66 23.59
CA LEU A 47 -6.31 -8.79 23.30
C LEU A 47 -5.91 -7.32 23.11
N PHE A 48 -4.82 -6.87 23.73
CA PHE A 48 -4.40 -5.46 23.71
C PHE A 48 -3.70 -5.05 22.41
N ASN A 49 -2.99 -5.98 21.75
CA ASN A 49 -2.26 -5.79 20.50
C ASN A 49 -3.01 -6.35 19.27
N TYR A 50 -4.14 -7.04 19.47
CA TYR A 50 -5.00 -7.52 18.39
C TYR A 50 -5.55 -6.40 17.49
N SER A 51 -6.06 -5.31 18.10
CA SER A 51 -6.59 -4.16 17.36
C SER A 51 -5.54 -3.51 16.47
N TYR A 52 -4.28 -3.50 16.92
CA TYR A 52 -3.15 -2.95 16.20
C TYR A 52 -2.84 -3.77 14.94
N ILE A 53 -2.80 -5.10 15.03
CA ILE A 53 -2.62 -5.98 13.86
C ILE A 53 -3.75 -5.82 12.85
N VAL A 54 -5.00 -5.80 13.33
CA VAL A 54 -6.17 -5.65 12.45
C VAL A 54 -6.14 -4.31 11.72
N GLY A 55 -5.71 -3.24 12.38
CA GLY A 55 -5.50 -1.93 11.75
C GLY A 55 -4.48 -1.99 10.60
N HIS A 56 -3.33 -2.63 10.82
CA HIS A 56 -2.30 -2.80 9.78
C HIS A 56 -2.80 -3.66 8.62
N LEU A 57 -3.54 -4.73 8.92
CA LEU A 57 -4.15 -5.59 7.91
C LEU A 57 -5.14 -4.82 7.02
N LEU A 58 -5.97 -3.97 7.62
CA LEU A 58 -6.92 -3.12 6.87
C LEU A 58 -6.21 -2.14 5.94
N ILE A 59 -5.13 -1.50 6.41
CA ILE A 59 -4.31 -0.60 5.59
C ILE A 59 -3.70 -1.34 4.39
N LEU A 60 -3.23 -2.57 4.61
CA LEU A 60 -2.61 -3.39 3.58
C LEU A 60 -3.64 -3.86 2.54
N ILE A 61 -4.84 -4.28 2.98
CA ILE A 61 -5.95 -4.64 2.08
C ILE A 61 -6.42 -3.42 1.28
N PHE A 62 -6.52 -2.25 1.91
CA PHE A 62 -6.88 -1.00 1.23
C PHE A 62 -5.86 -0.63 0.15
N GLY A 63 -4.56 -0.67 0.47
CA GLY A 63 -3.48 -0.41 -0.48
C GLY A 63 -3.50 -1.37 -1.69
N LEU A 64 -3.68 -2.67 -1.42
CA LEU A 64 -3.84 -3.69 -2.47
C LEU A 64 -5.09 -3.45 -3.33
N GLY A 65 -6.20 -3.03 -2.72
CA GLY A 65 -7.43 -2.66 -3.43
C GLY A 65 -7.21 -1.47 -4.37
N CYS A 66 -6.51 -0.43 -3.91
CA CYS A 66 -6.14 0.72 -4.74
C CYS A 66 -5.23 0.32 -5.91
N PHE A 67 -4.26 -0.56 -5.67
CA PHE A 67 -3.36 -1.07 -6.71
C PHE A 67 -4.09 -1.96 -7.74
N TYR A 68 -4.99 -2.80 -7.27
CA TYR A 68 -5.84 -3.61 -8.14
C TYR A 68 -6.72 -2.73 -9.04
N LEU A 69 -7.35 -1.69 -8.47
CA LEU A 69 -8.16 -0.75 -9.26
C LEU A 69 -7.32 0.09 -10.22
N SER A 70 -6.08 0.42 -9.87
CA SER A 70 -5.20 1.19 -10.76
C SER A 70 -4.70 0.38 -11.95
N THR A 71 -4.43 -0.92 -11.74
CA THR A 71 -4.00 -1.86 -12.78
C THR A 71 -5.15 -2.37 -13.65
N LYS A 72 -6.37 -2.34 -13.12
CA LYS A 72 -7.56 -2.71 -13.87
C LYS A 72 -7.84 -1.64 -14.93
N LYS A 73 -7.62 -2.00 -16.20
CA LYS A 73 -8.03 -1.16 -17.34
C LYS A 73 -9.53 -0.83 -17.22
N PRO A 74 -9.96 0.40 -17.54
CA PRO A 74 -11.37 0.71 -17.72
C PRO A 74 -11.99 -0.15 -18.83
#